data_AF-A0A7C9AAC3-F1
#
_entry.id   AF-A0A7C9AAC3-F1
#
_cell.length_a   1.000
_cell.length_b   1.000
_cell.length_c   1.000
_cell.angle_alpha   90.00
_cell.angle_beta   90.00
_cell.angle_gamma   90.00
#
_symmetry.space_group_name_H-M   'P 1'
#
loop_
_entity.id
_entity.type
_entity.pdbx_description
1 polymer ?
#
loop_
_entity_poly.entity_id
_entity_poly.type
_entity_poly.pdbx_seq_one_letter_code
_entity_poly.pdbx_strand_id
1 'polypeptide(L)'
;TTLANDVVCRAAFGRKYSGEENSNFVMLTKRFGELLGALSIGDFVPWLGWIDRLNGLEHKLSEVAEEFDEVLDWILEEHLNTLNIQSNRDIPKNREKVKDFVDVLLEVQGDERIGVPIDRECIKALILDMFAAGTETTSTLLEWAMSELLRHPRVLKKLHEEVRKINQGKTSVDEFDLEKMEYLKAVVKETLRLHPPLPLLVFRESGEDVKINGYDIAA
;
A
#
# COMPACT_ATOMS: atom_id res chain seq x y z
N THR A 1 4.35 3.19 -11.36
CA THR A 1 3.76 3.62 -10.07
C THR A 1 2.33 4.13 -10.22
N THR A 2 2.01 5.02 -11.17
CA THR A 2 0.68 5.67 -11.30
C THR A 2 -0.53 4.72 -11.31
N LEU A 3 -0.47 3.62 -12.05
CA LEU A 3 -1.58 2.65 -12.11
C LEU A 3 -1.84 1.98 -10.75
N ALA A 4 -0.78 1.53 -10.07
CA ALA A 4 -0.86 0.91 -8.77
C ALA A 4 -1.46 1.88 -7.74
N ASN A 5 -0.95 3.11 -7.72
CA ASN A 5 -1.45 4.18 -6.87
C ASN A 5 -2.95 4.43 -7.10
N ASP A 6 -3.39 4.56 -8.36
CA ASP A 6 -4.80 4.77 -8.69
C ASP A 6 -5.72 3.65 -8.20
N VAL A 7 -5.28 2.40 -8.32
CA VAL A 7 -6.05 1.23 -7.87
C VAL A 7 -6.16 1.24 -6.35
N VAL A 8 -5.05 1.48 -5.65
CA VAL A 8 -5.00 1.53 -4.19
C VAL A 8 -5.81 2.70 -3.67
N CYS A 9 -5.63 3.90 -4.20
CA CYS A 9 -6.41 5.08 -3.84
C CYS A 9 -7.91 4.89 -4.08
N ARG A 10 -8.29 4.26 -5.19
CA ARG A 10 -9.71 4.02 -5.47
C ARG A 10 -10.32 3.02 -4.50
N ALA A 11 -9.58 1.99 -4.11
CA ALA A 11 -10.04 1.01 -3.13
C ALA A 11 -10.04 1.60 -1.71
N ALA A 12 -9.02 2.38 -1.35
CA ALA A 12 -8.82 2.89 -0.02
C ALA A 12 -9.66 4.15 0.26
N PHE A 13 -9.70 5.10 -0.69
CA PHE A 13 -10.24 6.45 -0.51
C PHE A 13 -11.42 6.77 -1.46
N GLY A 14 -11.90 5.77 -2.21
CA GLY A 14 -13.06 5.92 -3.10
C GLY A 14 -12.80 6.71 -4.40
N ARG A 15 -11.61 7.29 -4.60
CA ARG A 15 -11.27 8.04 -5.82
C ARG A 15 -9.83 7.86 -6.27
N LYS A 16 -9.54 8.27 -7.50
CA LYS A 16 -8.19 8.33 -8.06
C LYS A 16 -7.59 9.70 -7.77
N TYR A 17 -6.27 9.75 -7.59
CA TYR A 17 -5.53 10.99 -7.35
C TYR A 17 -4.49 11.29 -8.41
N SER A 18 -4.32 10.42 -9.42
CA SER A 18 -3.46 10.75 -10.57
C SER A 18 -4.16 11.71 -11.54
N GLY A 19 -3.49 12.83 -11.86
CA GLY A 19 -3.92 13.77 -12.90
C GLY A 19 -4.62 15.05 -12.42
N GLU A 20 -5.05 15.13 -11.17
CA GLU A 20 -5.39 16.39 -10.49
C GLU A 20 -4.18 16.90 -9.68
N GLU A 21 -4.24 18.09 -9.08
CA GLU A 21 -3.17 18.84 -8.36
C GLU A 21 -2.28 18.06 -7.36
N ASN A 22 -2.54 16.77 -7.12
CA ASN A 22 -1.84 15.89 -6.16
C ASN A 22 -0.67 15.08 -6.75
N SER A 23 0.16 15.67 -7.62
CA SER A 23 1.51 15.12 -7.90
C SER A 23 2.36 14.98 -6.62
N ASN A 24 1.99 15.70 -5.56
CA ASN A 24 2.61 15.65 -4.24
C ASN A 24 2.49 14.27 -3.60
N PHE A 25 1.35 13.57 -3.70
CA PHE A 25 1.17 12.32 -2.93
C PHE A 25 2.02 11.16 -3.46
N VAL A 26 2.17 11.06 -4.79
CA VAL A 26 3.10 10.10 -5.41
C VAL A 26 4.56 10.45 -5.08
N MET A 27 4.90 11.75 -5.12
CA MET A 27 6.25 12.20 -4.78
C MET A 27 6.58 11.94 -3.30
N LEU A 28 5.61 12.14 -2.42
CA LEU A 28 5.71 11.90 -0.98
C LEU A 28 5.94 10.41 -0.68
N THR A 29 5.23 9.51 -1.37
CA THR A 29 5.46 8.06 -1.26
C THR A 29 6.89 7.68 -1.63
N LYS A 30 7.46 8.31 -2.67
CA LYS A 30 8.83 8.05 -3.10
C LYS A 30 9.84 8.53 -2.06
N ARG A 31 9.67 9.74 -1.53
CA ARG A 31 10.53 10.27 -0.45
C ARG A 31 10.47 9.39 0.79
N PHE A 32 9.27 8.92 1.14
CA PHE A 32 9.07 7.97 2.23
C PHE A 32 9.82 6.65 2.01
N GLY A 33 9.72 6.06 0.81
CA GLY A 33 10.48 4.86 0.46
C GLY A 33 12.00 5.06 0.54
N GLU A 34 12.50 6.21 0.11
CA GLU A 34 13.92 6.58 0.24
C GLU A 34 14.36 6.68 1.71
N LEU A 35 13.51 7.21 2.59
CA LEU A 35 13.78 7.31 4.03
C LEU A 35 13.69 5.96 4.74
N LEU A 36 12.73 5.10 4.37
CA LEU A 36 12.63 3.73 4.91
C LEU A 36 13.88 2.89 4.60
N GLY A 37 14.53 3.14 3.45
CA GLY A 37 15.78 2.49 3.07
C GLY A 37 17.04 3.18 3.59
N ALA A 38 16.92 4.31 4.28
CA ALA A 38 18.06 5.07 4.77
C ALA A 38 18.69 4.40 6.01
N LEU A 39 20.02 4.50 6.12
CA LEU A 39 20.74 4.03 7.31
C LEU A 39 20.64 5.10 8.40
N SER A 40 19.97 4.79 9.50
CA SER A 40 19.99 5.54 10.76
C SER A 40 21.15 5.06 11.62
N ILE A 41 22.08 5.95 12.00
CA ILE A 41 23.22 5.55 12.83
C ILE A 41 22.78 5.30 14.28
N GLY A 42 21.79 6.03 14.76
CA GLY A 42 21.18 5.83 16.06
C GLY A 42 20.60 4.43 16.26
N ASP A 43 20.07 3.81 15.19
CA ASP A 43 19.45 2.48 15.28
C ASP A 43 20.50 1.38 15.52
N PHE A 44 21.71 1.54 14.98
CA PHE A 44 22.81 0.58 15.19
C PHE A 44 23.68 0.92 16.40
N VAL A 45 23.88 2.22 16.65
CA VAL A 45 24.76 2.74 17.69
C VAL A 45 24.04 3.87 18.43
N PRO A 46 23.25 3.55 19.47
CA PRO A 46 22.35 4.53 20.11
C PRO A 46 23.03 5.81 20.60
N TRP A 47 24.28 5.73 21.10
CA TRP A 47 25.01 6.91 21.58
C TRP A 47 25.51 7.84 20.46
N LEU A 48 25.45 7.39 19.19
CA LEU A 48 25.77 8.18 17.99
C LEU A 48 24.53 8.70 17.27
N GLY A 49 23.33 8.59 17.84
CA GLY A 49 22.09 9.07 17.20
C GLY A 49 22.08 10.58 16.87
N TRP A 50 22.93 11.39 17.50
CA TRP A 50 23.11 12.80 17.13
C TRP A 50 23.63 12.99 15.69
N ILE A 51 24.24 11.97 15.08
CA ILE A 51 24.71 12.03 13.69
C ILE A 51 23.52 12.11 12.72
N ASP A 52 22.38 11.50 13.06
CA ASP A 52 21.16 11.56 12.25
C ASP A 52 20.53 12.96 12.22
N ARG A 53 20.84 13.79 13.22
CA ARG A 53 20.53 15.24 13.20
C ARG A 53 21.45 15.99 12.28
N LEU A 54 22.75 15.69 12.33
CA LEU A 54 23.76 16.40 11.54
C LEU A 54 23.70 16.08 10.05
N ASN A 55 23.37 14.84 9.69
CA ASN A 55 23.20 14.43 8.29
C ASN A 55 21.82 14.87 7.71
N GLY A 56 20.95 15.42 8.57
CA GLY A 56 19.62 15.92 8.20
C GLY A 56 18.56 14.84 8.03
N LEU A 57 18.81 13.60 8.44
CA LEU A 57 17.84 12.50 8.35
C LEU A 57 16.61 12.76 9.23
N GLU A 58 16.81 13.18 10.49
CA GLU A 58 15.71 13.49 11.41
C GLU A 58 14.80 14.61 10.88
N HIS A 59 15.38 15.64 10.26
CA HIS A 59 14.60 16.73 9.64
C HIS A 59 13.77 16.23 8.46
N LYS A 60 14.37 15.44 7.55
CA LYS A 60 13.65 14.89 6.40
C LYS A 60 12.51 13.95 6.81
N LEU A 61 12.70 13.18 7.88
CA LEU A 61 11.66 12.34 8.47
C LEU A 61 10.50 13.20 9.00
N SER A 62 10.78 14.26 9.75
CA SER A 62 9.75 15.19 10.24
C SER A 62 8.98 15.83 9.09
N GLU A 63 9.69 16.34 8.08
CA GLU A 63 9.08 16.98 6.90
C GLU A 63 8.13 16.04 6.15
N VAL A 64 8.56 14.79 5.90
CA VAL A 64 7.71 13.78 5.25
C VAL A 64 6.53 13.36 6.13
N ALA A 65 6.73 13.26 7.44
CA ALA A 65 5.66 12.93 8.38
C ALA A 65 4.58 14.02 8.42
N GLU A 66 4.99 15.30 8.47
CA GLU A 66 4.09 16.46 8.44
C GLU A 66 3.32 16.52 7.11
N GLU A 67 3.99 16.35 5.97
CA GLU A 67 3.32 16.31 4.66
C GLU A 67 2.29 15.16 4.55
N PHE A 68 2.57 13.99 5.14
CA PHE A 68 1.59 12.89 5.17
C PHE A 68 0.43 13.23 6.08
N ASP A 69 0.69 13.77 7.27
CA ASP A 69 -0.35 14.11 8.23
C ASP A 69 -1.38 15.06 7.63
N GLU A 70 -0.92 16.11 6.93
CA GLU A 70 -1.79 17.05 6.22
C GLU A 70 -2.69 16.37 5.17
N VAL A 71 -2.11 15.47 4.36
CA VAL A 71 -2.91 14.75 3.34
C VAL A 71 -3.90 13.79 3.97
N LEU A 72 -3.49 13.05 5.00
CA LEU A 72 -4.33 12.07 5.68
C LEU A 72 -5.48 12.76 6.42
N ASP A 73 -5.22 13.88 7.08
CA ASP A 73 -6.24 14.69 7.74
C ASP A 73 -7.26 15.22 6.73
N TRP A 74 -6.79 15.73 5.58
CA TRP A 74 -7.69 16.19 4.53
C TRP A 74 -8.56 15.06 3.96
N ILE A 75 -7.98 13.88 3.68
CA ILE A 75 -8.75 12.71 3.24
C ILE A 75 -9.81 12.35 4.27
N LEU A 76 -9.45 12.33 5.55
CA LEU A 76 -10.35 11.94 6.62
C LEU A 76 -11.49 12.95 6.81
N GLU A 77 -11.19 14.24 6.77
CA GLU A 77 -12.20 15.31 6.85
C GLU A 77 -13.20 15.26 5.69
N GLU A 78 -12.74 14.95 4.48
CA GLU A 78 -13.62 14.79 3.32
C GLU A 78 -14.64 13.66 3.52
N HIS A 79 -14.21 12.52 4.06
CA HIS A 79 -15.11 11.39 4.34
C HIS A 79 -16.08 11.71 5.48
N LEU A 80 -15.61 12.35 6.57
CA LEU A 80 -16.46 12.80 7.67
C LEU A 80 -17.53 13.81 7.21
N ASN A 81 -17.14 14.79 6.39
CA ASN A 81 -18.07 15.76 5.82
C ASN A 81 -19.12 15.10 4.92
N THR A 82 -18.71 14.10 4.14
CA THR A 82 -19.63 13.33 3.29
C THR A 82 -20.66 12.56 4.13
N LEU A 83 -20.24 11.94 5.23
CA LEU A 83 -21.13 11.24 6.17
C LEU A 83 -22.13 12.20 6.83
N ASN A 84 -21.67 13.36 7.31
CA ASN A 84 -22.52 14.39 7.92
C ASN A 84 -23.57 14.96 6.96
N ILE A 85 -23.24 15.09 5.66
CA ILE A 85 -24.20 15.54 4.63
C ILE A 85 -25.26 14.46 4.37
N GLN A 86 -24.87 13.18 4.41
CA GLN A 86 -25.79 12.06 4.19
C GLN A 86 -26.73 11.83 5.38
N SER A 87 -26.29 12.06 6.62
CA SER A 87 -27.15 11.97 7.81
C SER A 87 -28.20 13.08 7.88
N ASN A 88 -27.92 14.25 7.30
CA ASN A 88 -28.80 15.43 7.33
C ASN A 88 -29.82 15.52 6.19
N ARG A 89 -29.73 14.64 5.18
CA ARG A 89 -30.68 14.61 4.07
C ARG A 89 -31.37 13.26 4.04
N ASP A 90 -32.70 13.24 4.10
CA ASP A 90 -33.55 12.08 3.80
C ASP A 90 -33.42 11.69 2.31
N ILE A 91 -32.21 11.31 1.87
CA ILE A 91 -31.95 10.84 0.52
C ILE A 91 -32.40 9.39 0.47
N PRO A 92 -33.26 9.01 -0.49
CA PRO A 92 -33.66 7.61 -0.64
C PRO A 92 -32.40 6.76 -0.82
N LYS A 93 -32.29 5.66 -0.05
CA LYS A 93 -31.22 4.63 -0.02
C LYS A 93 -30.91 3.96 -1.37
N ASN A 94 -31.36 4.52 -2.50
CA ASN A 94 -31.36 3.90 -3.82
C ASN A 94 -30.06 4.10 -4.61
N ARG A 95 -29.03 4.69 -3.99
CA ARG A 95 -27.64 4.62 -4.45
C ARG A 95 -26.77 4.36 -3.23
N GLU A 96 -26.65 3.10 -2.81
CA GLU A 96 -25.57 2.69 -1.92
C GLU A 96 -24.25 3.12 -2.58
N LYS A 97 -23.61 4.17 -2.04
CA LYS A 97 -22.21 4.46 -2.37
C LYS A 97 -21.44 3.19 -2.01
N VAL A 98 -20.66 2.66 -2.95
CA VAL A 98 -19.74 1.58 -2.65
C VAL A 98 -18.77 2.13 -1.60
N LYS A 99 -18.83 1.55 -0.40
CA LYS A 99 -17.97 1.95 0.71
C LYS A 99 -16.52 1.69 0.35
N ASP A 100 -15.67 2.67 0.62
CA ASP A 100 -14.22 2.53 0.55
C ASP A 100 -13.65 2.14 1.92
N PHE A 101 -12.33 1.92 1.99
CA PHE A 101 -11.68 1.49 3.23
C PHE A 101 -11.84 2.53 4.36
N VAL A 102 -11.77 3.83 4.05
CA VAL A 102 -11.95 4.90 5.04
C VAL A 102 -13.38 4.89 5.59
N ASP A 103 -14.39 4.75 4.73
CA ASP A 103 -15.79 4.61 5.14
C ASP A 103 -15.96 3.44 6.14
N VAL A 104 -15.31 2.30 5.88
CA VAL A 104 -15.36 1.12 6.76
C VAL A 104 -14.66 1.37 8.11
N LEU A 105 -13.49 2.02 8.11
CA LEU A 105 -12.77 2.37 9.34
C LEU A 105 -13.56 3.34 10.22
N LEU A 106 -14.25 4.31 9.62
CA LEU A 106 -15.11 5.26 10.33
C LEU A 106 -16.35 4.59 10.94
N GLU A 107 -16.95 3.62 10.25
CA GLU A 107 -18.06 2.82 10.81
C GLU A 107 -17.60 1.98 11.99
N VAL A 108 -16.42 1.36 11.87
CA VAL A 108 -15.78 0.58 12.93
C VAL A 108 -15.46 1.43 14.16
N GLN A 109 -14.96 2.66 13.97
CA GLN A 109 -14.72 3.61 15.06
C GLN A 109 -16.00 3.94 15.84
N GLY A 110 -17.16 3.94 15.18
CA GLY A 110 -18.45 4.18 15.81
C GLY A 110 -19.08 2.97 16.52
N ASP A 111 -18.49 1.77 16.40
CA ASP A 111 -19.03 0.54 16.99
C ASP A 111 -18.32 0.19 18.31
N GLU A 112 -18.96 0.50 19.43
CA GLU A 112 -18.47 0.18 20.79
C GLU A 112 -18.28 -1.34 21.05
N ARG A 113 -18.76 -2.21 20.16
CA ARG A 113 -18.57 -3.68 20.25
C ARG A 113 -17.17 -4.11 19.84
N ILE A 114 -16.45 -3.26 19.11
CA ILE A 114 -15.07 -3.52 18.70
C ILE A 114 -14.19 -3.12 19.88
N GLY A 115 -13.74 -4.12 20.64
CA GLY A 115 -12.97 -3.96 21.88
C GLY A 115 -11.57 -3.35 21.72
N VAL A 116 -11.30 -2.69 20.59
CA VAL A 116 -10.08 -1.93 20.31
C VAL A 116 -10.50 -0.49 19.98
N PRO A 117 -10.06 0.51 20.77
CA PRO A 117 -10.36 1.90 20.46
C PRO A 117 -9.63 2.30 19.18
N ILE A 118 -10.37 2.57 18.12
CA ILE A 118 -9.82 3.08 16.86
C ILE A 118 -10.04 4.59 16.88
N ASP A 119 -8.99 5.33 17.24
CA ASP A 119 -9.00 6.78 17.24
C ASP A 119 -8.62 7.35 15.87
N ARG A 120 -8.62 8.68 15.76
CA ARG A 120 -8.29 9.39 14.51
C ARG A 120 -6.88 9.05 14.02
N GLU A 121 -5.91 8.95 14.92
CA GLU A 121 -4.51 8.67 14.58
C GLU A 121 -4.35 7.23 14.08
N CYS A 122 -5.04 6.27 14.70
CA CYS A 122 -5.09 4.90 14.20
C CYS A 122 -5.67 4.83 12.78
N ILE A 123 -6.73 5.58 12.49
CA ILE A 123 -7.31 5.62 11.14
C ILE A 123 -6.30 6.19 10.14
N LYS A 124 -5.65 7.32 10.45
CA LYS A 124 -4.61 7.90 9.60
C LYS A 124 -3.46 6.92 9.34
N ALA A 125 -2.99 6.23 10.38
CA ALA A 125 -1.93 5.23 10.25
C ALA A 125 -2.34 4.04 9.35
N LEU A 126 -3.56 3.52 9.49
CA LEU A 126 -4.06 2.42 8.66
C LEU A 126 -4.22 2.82 7.18
N ILE A 127 -4.68 4.05 6.94
CA ILE A 127 -4.81 4.64 5.60
C ILE A 127 -3.42 4.77 4.96
N LEU A 128 -2.44 5.28 5.70
CA LEU A 128 -1.05 5.40 5.25
C LEU A 128 -0.44 4.03 4.92
N ASP A 129 -0.60 3.05 5.80
CA ASP A 129 -0.04 1.70 5.63
C ASP A 129 -0.61 1.02 4.38
N MET A 130 -1.93 1.04 4.20
CA MET A 130 -2.58 0.50 3.00
C MET A 130 -2.06 1.14 1.71
N PHE A 131 -1.87 2.46 1.74
CA PHE A 131 -1.41 3.20 0.58
C PHE A 131 0.05 2.94 0.24
N ALA A 132 0.94 3.03 1.23
CA ALA A 132 2.38 2.81 1.07
C ALA A 132 2.68 1.36 0.66
N ALA A 133 2.11 0.39 1.40
CA ALA A 133 2.32 -1.03 1.14
C ALA A 133 1.74 -1.44 -0.22
N GLY A 134 0.56 -0.95 -0.59
CA GLY A 134 -0.11 -1.28 -1.85
C GLY A 134 0.58 -0.68 -3.08
N THR A 135 1.12 0.54 -2.99
CA THR A 135 1.65 1.25 -4.15
C THR A 135 3.05 0.78 -4.54
N GLU A 136 4.00 0.81 -3.59
CA GLU A 136 5.41 0.60 -3.92
C GLU A 136 5.68 -0.86 -4.30
N THR A 137 5.14 -1.80 -3.53
CA THR A 137 5.36 -3.24 -3.75
C THR A 137 4.79 -3.74 -5.07
N THR A 138 3.55 -3.34 -5.42
CA THR A 138 2.90 -3.78 -6.66
C THR A 138 3.54 -3.12 -7.88
N SER A 139 3.95 -1.85 -7.78
CA SER A 139 4.63 -1.18 -8.88
C SER A 139 6.00 -1.80 -9.18
N THR A 140 6.76 -2.14 -8.13
CA THR A 140 8.04 -2.88 -8.24
C THR A 140 7.83 -4.25 -8.87
N LEU A 141 6.81 -5.00 -8.43
CA LEU A 141 6.48 -6.30 -9.00
C LEU A 141 6.14 -6.20 -10.50
N LEU A 142 5.33 -5.23 -10.90
CA LEU A 142 4.94 -5.03 -12.29
C LEU A 142 6.15 -4.65 -13.16
N GLU A 143 7.04 -3.80 -12.65
CA GLU A 143 8.29 -3.42 -13.34
C GLU A 143 9.18 -4.64 -13.61
N TRP A 144 9.40 -5.48 -12.59
CA TRP A 144 10.16 -6.72 -12.76
C TRP A 144 9.46 -7.73 -13.66
N ALA A 145 8.14 -7.88 -13.54
CA ALA A 145 7.38 -8.80 -14.38
C ALA A 145 7.50 -8.43 -15.85
N MET A 146 7.35 -7.15 -16.19
CA MET A 146 7.51 -6.67 -17.56
C MET A 146 8.95 -6.81 -18.03
N SER A 147 9.94 -6.52 -17.18
CA SER A 147 11.35 -6.69 -17.50
C SER A 147 11.70 -8.15 -17.83
N GLU A 148 11.23 -9.10 -17.02
CA GLU A 148 11.45 -10.53 -17.24
C GLU A 148 10.73 -11.05 -18.50
N LEU A 149 9.51 -10.59 -18.74
CA LEU A 149 8.76 -10.96 -19.94
C LEU A 149 9.43 -10.45 -21.22
N LEU A 150 9.94 -9.22 -21.22
CA LEU A 150 10.67 -8.65 -22.36
C LEU A 150 12.00 -9.38 -22.61
N ARG A 151 12.68 -9.83 -21.56
CA ARG A 151 13.91 -10.63 -21.64
C ARG A 151 13.67 -12.06 -22.11
N HIS A 152 12.45 -12.59 -21.92
CA HIS A 152 12.09 -13.97 -22.28
C HIS A 152 10.93 -14.02 -23.30
N PRO A 153 11.17 -13.72 -24.60
CA PRO A 153 10.10 -13.65 -25.61
C PRO A 153 9.25 -14.92 -25.75
N ARG A 154 9.83 -16.10 -25.49
CA ARG A 154 9.10 -17.38 -25.49
C ARG A 154 8.04 -17.44 -24.40
N VAL A 155 8.38 -16.96 -23.20
CA VAL A 155 7.46 -16.89 -22.05
C VAL A 155 6.36 -15.88 -22.33
N LEU A 156 6.73 -14.69 -22.83
CA LEU A 156 5.78 -13.65 -23.22
C LEU A 156 4.80 -14.13 -24.29
N LYS A 157 5.28 -14.83 -25.32
CA LYS A 157 4.41 -15.39 -26.36
C LYS A 157 3.40 -16.38 -25.78
N LYS A 158 3.85 -17.29 -24.91
CA LYS A 158 2.98 -18.27 -24.25
C LYS A 158 1.93 -17.58 -23.36
N LEU A 159 2.31 -16.54 -22.63
CA LEU A 159 1.38 -15.75 -21.81
C LEU A 159 0.33 -15.04 -22.69
N HIS A 160 0.74 -14.41 -23.79
CA HIS A 160 -0.19 -13.79 -24.74
C HIS A 160 -1.17 -14.81 -25.33
N GLU A 161 -0.73 -16.02 -25.65
CA GLU A 161 -1.58 -17.10 -26.15
C GLU A 161 -2.63 -17.53 -25.11
N GLU A 162 -2.23 -17.69 -23.84
CA GLU A 162 -3.16 -17.98 -22.74
C GLU A 162 -4.22 -16.87 -22.59
N VAL A 163 -3.78 -15.61 -22.49
CA VAL A 163 -4.68 -14.47 -22.31
C VAL A 163 -5.67 -14.35 -23.46
N ARG A 164 -5.22 -14.47 -24.72
CA ARG A 164 -6.10 -14.42 -25.90
C ARG A 164 -7.12 -15.57 -25.92
N LYS A 165 -6.69 -16.77 -25.55
CA LYS A 165 -7.55 -17.96 -25.52
C LYS A 165 -8.67 -17.82 -24.48
N ILE A 166 -8.36 -17.30 -23.29
CA ILE A 166 -9.33 -17.14 -22.20
C ILE A 166 -10.24 -15.94 -22.45
N ASN A 167 -9.68 -14.81 -22.87
CA ASN A 167 -10.42 -13.56 -23.04
C ASN A 167 -11.40 -13.61 -24.24
N GLN A 168 -11.23 -14.53 -25.21
CA GLN A 168 -12.17 -14.79 -26.32
C GLN A 168 -12.65 -13.55 -27.11
N GLY A 169 -11.85 -12.48 -27.15
CA GLY A 169 -12.21 -11.23 -27.83
C GLY A 169 -13.04 -10.24 -27.00
N LYS A 170 -13.25 -10.48 -25.70
CA LYS A 170 -13.77 -9.46 -24.77
C LYS A 170 -12.85 -8.24 -24.74
N THR A 171 -13.43 -7.07 -24.52
CA THR A 171 -12.69 -5.81 -24.38
C THR A 171 -11.99 -5.66 -23.03
N SER A 172 -12.39 -6.44 -22.02
CA SER A 172 -11.84 -6.42 -20.68
C SER A 172 -11.83 -7.82 -20.05
N VAL A 173 -10.83 -8.09 -19.21
CA VAL A 173 -10.71 -9.31 -18.40
C VAL A 173 -11.48 -9.12 -17.10
N ASP A 174 -12.33 -10.09 -16.75
CA ASP A 174 -13.04 -10.13 -15.47
C ASP A 174 -12.35 -11.06 -14.44
N GLU A 175 -12.80 -11.06 -13.19
CA GLU A 175 -12.21 -11.87 -12.11
C GLU A 175 -12.29 -13.38 -12.38
N PHE A 176 -13.37 -13.85 -13.02
CA PHE A 176 -13.55 -15.26 -13.37
C PHE A 176 -12.61 -15.71 -14.49
N ASP A 177 -12.26 -14.81 -15.40
CA ASP A 177 -11.24 -15.06 -16.41
C ASP A 177 -9.85 -15.15 -15.78
N LEU A 178 -9.52 -14.27 -14.82
CA LEU A 178 -8.25 -14.30 -14.08
C LEU A 178 -8.05 -15.62 -13.34
N GLU A 179 -9.12 -16.20 -12.79
CA GLU A 179 -9.05 -17.51 -12.14
C GLU A 179 -8.50 -18.60 -13.07
N LYS A 180 -8.83 -18.53 -14.36
CA LYS A 180 -8.44 -19.51 -15.38
C LYS A 180 -7.04 -19.26 -15.96
N MET A 181 -6.42 -18.11 -15.70
CA MET A 181 -5.08 -17.75 -16.21
C MET A 181 -3.97 -18.36 -15.35
N GLU A 182 -3.80 -19.67 -15.43
CA GLU A 182 -2.81 -20.42 -14.64
C GLU A 182 -1.37 -19.99 -14.95
N TYR A 183 -1.05 -19.73 -16.21
CA TYR A 183 0.29 -19.33 -16.62
C TYR A 183 0.60 -17.89 -16.22
N LEU A 184 -0.37 -16.96 -16.26
CA LEU A 184 -0.22 -15.63 -15.67
C LEU A 184 0.14 -15.73 -14.17
N LYS A 185 -0.59 -16.57 -13.42
CA LYS A 185 -0.28 -16.82 -11.99
C LYS A 185 1.13 -17.39 -11.81
N ALA A 186 1.56 -18.29 -12.69
CA ALA A 186 2.93 -18.82 -12.66
C ALA A 186 3.98 -17.74 -12.95
N VAL A 187 3.74 -16.84 -13.91
CA VAL A 187 4.62 -15.70 -14.21
C VAL A 187 4.74 -14.78 -12.99
N VAL A 188 3.62 -14.40 -12.36
CA VAL A 188 3.64 -13.56 -11.16
C VAL A 188 4.41 -14.21 -10.01
N LYS A 189 4.18 -15.51 -9.76
CA LYS A 189 4.89 -16.27 -8.73
C LYS A 189 6.39 -16.35 -9.01
N GLU A 190 6.79 -16.57 -10.26
CA GLU A 190 8.20 -16.67 -10.63
C GLU A 190 8.90 -15.31 -10.53
N THR A 191 8.22 -14.23 -10.92
CA THR A 191 8.73 -12.87 -10.69
C THR A 191 8.95 -12.59 -9.21
N LEU A 192 8.00 -12.95 -8.34
CA LEU A 192 8.15 -12.78 -6.88
C LEU A 192 9.26 -13.67 -6.30
N ARG A 193 9.49 -14.86 -6.88
CA ARG A 193 10.58 -15.76 -6.46
C ARG A 193 11.96 -15.17 -6.80
N LEU A 194 12.08 -14.48 -7.93
CA LEU A 194 13.33 -13.89 -8.40
C LEU A 194 13.58 -12.49 -7.84
N HIS A 195 12.54 -11.67 -7.78
CA HIS A 195 12.58 -10.23 -7.50
C HIS A 195 11.53 -9.84 -6.46
N PRO A 196 11.62 -10.35 -5.21
CA PRO A 196 10.73 -9.93 -4.14
C PRO A 196 10.93 -8.43 -3.85
N PRO A 197 9.87 -7.58 -3.81
CA PRO A 197 10.02 -6.16 -3.52
C PRO A 197 10.70 -5.87 -2.18
N LEU A 198 10.50 -6.73 -1.17
CA LEU A 198 11.14 -6.66 0.14
C LEU A 198 11.98 -7.93 0.36
N PRO A 199 13.23 -7.99 -0.14
CA PRO A 199 14.05 -9.20 -0.10
C PRO A 199 14.44 -9.63 1.32
N LEU A 200 14.47 -8.69 2.28
CA LEU A 200 14.73 -8.95 3.70
C LEU A 200 13.45 -8.99 4.55
N LEU A 201 12.28 -8.94 3.92
CA LEU A 201 10.98 -8.79 4.58
C LEU A 201 10.94 -7.53 5.49
N VAL A 202 9.91 -7.44 6.33
CA VAL A 202 9.86 -6.46 7.42
C VAL A 202 10.54 -7.09 8.65
N PHE A 203 11.35 -6.29 9.35
CA PHE A 203 12.07 -6.75 10.53
C PHE A 203 11.11 -7.31 11.59
N ARG A 204 11.55 -8.41 12.22
CA ARG A 204 10.83 -9.08 13.31
C ARG A 204 11.63 -8.92 14.58
N GLU A 205 10.91 -8.72 15.68
CA GLU A 205 11.46 -8.68 17.03
C GLU A 205 10.81 -9.79 17.86
N SER A 206 11.55 -10.34 18.82
CA SER A 206 11.02 -11.37 19.71
C SER A 206 10.25 -10.70 20.85
N GLY A 207 9.00 -11.08 21.06
CA GLY A 207 8.23 -10.58 22.21
C GLY A 207 8.57 -11.28 23.53
N GLU A 208 9.23 -12.43 23.46
CA GLU A 208 9.66 -13.24 24.60
C GLU A 208 10.93 -14.02 24.23
N ASP A 209 11.68 -14.47 25.24
CA ASP A 209 12.87 -15.31 25.02
C ASP A 209 12.45 -16.64 24.36
N VAL A 210 13.03 -16.94 23.20
CA VAL A 210 12.66 -18.13 22.40
C VAL A 210 13.89 -18.92 21.96
N LYS A 211 13.74 -20.24 21.91
CA LYS A 211 14.77 -21.14 21.36
C LYS A 211 14.41 -21.59 19.94
N ILE A 212 15.20 -21.17 18.96
CA ILE A 212 15.04 -21.60 17.56
C ILE A 212 16.22 -22.49 17.17
N ASN A 213 15.93 -23.75 16.79
CA ASN A 213 16.96 -24.73 16.40
C ASN A 213 18.09 -24.89 17.42
N GLY A 214 17.80 -24.75 18.71
CA GLY A 214 18.78 -24.87 19.79
C GLY A 214 19.48 -23.56 20.18
N TYR A 215 19.28 -22.46 19.44
CA TYR A 215 19.82 -21.14 19.75
C TYR A 215 18.83 -20.31 20.55
N ASP A 216 19.31 -19.68 21.62
CA ASP A 216 18.55 -18.74 22.43
C ASP A 216 18.47 -17.37 21.71
N ILE A 217 17.26 -16.85 21.53
CA ILE A 217 16.94 -15.54 20.97
C ILE A 217 16.22 -14.76 22.05
N ALA A 218 16.82 -13.66 22.50
CA ALA A 218 16.25 -12.82 23.55
C ALA A 218 15.13 -11.92 23.01
N ALA A 219 14.23 -11.52 23.92
CA ALA A 219 13.38 -10.35 23.74
C ALA A 219 14.18 -9.05 23.83
#